data_AF-A0A1M5XNP8-F1
#
_entry.id   AF-A0A1M5XNP8-F1
#
_cell.length_a   1.000
_cell.length_b   1.000
_cell.length_c   1.000
_cell.angle_alpha   90.00
_cell.angle_beta   90.00
_cell.angle_gamma   90.00
#
_symmetry.space_group_name_H-M   'P 1'
#
loop_
_entity.id
_entity.type
_entity.pdbx_description
1 polymer ?
#
loop_
_entity_poly.entity_id
_entity_poly.type
_entity_poly.pdbx_seq_one_letter_code
_entity_poly.pdbx_strand_id
1 'polypeptide(L)'
;MQGVNTTAGMIFRQAIKDKLIKDNPQNGVVVPKKRKTVEEIEKDPIETKYLERKELDDFLKAVREHGLDLDLERFYLLAFSGMRSGELLALKWTDINFKSNEIRITKTLYNENNNMKKYQLTPPKTEGSIRTINVEEEIINLLKSHYRRQSKTKMKYRHELEEYHDGNFVFSRPNGYPFIQKRTDYLNIPILLKKLPLTFLGIHILV
;
A
#
# COMPACT_ATOMS: atom_id res chain seq x y z
N MET A 1 -0.02 -2.67 25.53
CA MET A 1 -0.80 -3.59 26.40
C MET A 1 -2.04 -4.17 25.74
N GLN A 2 -2.82 -3.41 24.96
CA GLN A 2 -4.06 -3.91 24.33
C GLN A 2 -3.84 -5.06 23.33
N GLY A 3 -2.77 -4.99 22.52
CA GLY A 3 -2.38 -6.08 21.62
C GLY A 3 -2.04 -7.39 22.35
N VAL A 4 -1.26 -7.29 23.44
CA VAL A 4 -0.88 -8.45 24.28
C VAL A 4 -2.12 -9.12 24.88
N ASN A 5 -3.06 -8.36 25.44
CA ASN A 5 -4.26 -8.95 26.01
C ASN A 5 -5.19 -9.56 24.94
N THR A 6 -5.25 -8.96 23.75
CA THR A 6 -6.01 -9.53 22.62
C THR A 6 -5.43 -10.86 22.19
N THR A 7 -4.10 -10.96 22.08
CA THR A 7 -3.39 -12.20 21.72
C THR A 7 -3.53 -13.26 22.81
N ALA A 8 -3.35 -12.91 24.08
CA ALA A 8 -3.56 -13.83 25.20
C ALA A 8 -4.99 -14.41 25.20
N GLY A 9 -5.99 -13.58 24.91
CA GLY A 9 -7.38 -14.04 24.76
C GLY A 9 -7.60 -15.00 23.62
N MET A 10 -6.93 -14.80 22.48
CA MET A 10 -6.98 -15.75 21.36
C MET A 10 -6.39 -17.10 21.76
N ILE A 11 -5.25 -17.10 22.47
CA ILE A 11 -4.58 -18.31 22.96
C ILE A 11 -5.47 -19.08 23.94
N PHE A 12 -6.04 -18.40 24.96
CA PHE A 12 -6.87 -19.07 25.96
C PHE A 12 -8.21 -19.57 25.39
N ARG A 13 -8.81 -18.86 24.44
CA ARG A 13 -9.98 -19.36 23.71
C ARG A 13 -9.66 -20.64 22.92
N GLN A 14 -8.48 -20.70 22.29
CA GLN A 14 -8.03 -21.90 21.60
C GLN A 14 -7.78 -23.05 22.59
N ALA A 15 -7.15 -22.78 23.74
CA ALA A 15 -6.92 -23.78 24.79
C ALA A 15 -8.21 -24.36 25.40
N ILE A 16 -9.29 -23.56 25.52
CA ILE A 16 -10.62 -24.08 25.89
C ILE A 16 -11.18 -24.99 24.79
N LYS A 17 -11.08 -24.56 23.52
CA LYS A 17 -11.55 -25.35 22.38
C LYS A 17 -10.85 -26.71 22.31
N ASP A 18 -9.56 -26.72 22.64
CA ASP A 18 -8.72 -27.92 22.70
C ASP A 18 -8.88 -28.70 24.02
N LYS A 19 -9.77 -28.25 24.92
CA LYS A 19 -10.06 -28.84 26.23
C LYS A 19 -8.85 -28.94 27.17
N LEU A 20 -7.82 -28.13 26.95
CA LEU A 20 -6.63 -28.06 27.80
C LEU A 20 -6.91 -27.33 29.12
N ILE A 21 -7.84 -26.38 29.08
CA ILE A 21 -8.31 -25.63 30.25
C ILE A 21 -9.83 -25.54 30.21
N LYS A 22 -10.45 -25.46 31.39
CA LYS A 22 -11.92 -25.41 31.52
C LYS A 22 -12.51 -24.01 31.36
N ASP A 23 -11.73 -23.00 31.71
CA ASP A 23 -12.14 -21.61 31.71
C ASP A 23 -11.05 -20.70 31.14
N ASN A 24 -11.46 -19.53 30.66
CA ASN A 24 -10.55 -18.54 30.12
C ASN A 24 -9.98 -17.70 31.29
N PRO A 25 -8.67 -17.75 31.58
CA PRO A 25 -8.04 -16.96 32.65
C PRO A 25 -8.14 -15.45 32.44
N GLN A 26 -8.48 -15.02 31.21
CA GLN A 26 -8.73 -13.61 30.90
C GLN A 26 -10.11 -13.13 31.35
N ASN A 27 -11.04 -14.04 31.70
CA ASN A 27 -12.37 -13.65 32.17
C ASN A 27 -12.20 -12.81 33.45
N GLY A 28 -12.69 -11.57 33.43
CA GLY A 28 -12.54 -10.61 34.54
C GLY A 28 -11.28 -9.74 34.50
N VAL A 29 -10.37 -9.94 33.55
CA VAL A 29 -9.22 -9.04 33.37
C VAL A 29 -9.69 -7.70 32.83
N VAL A 30 -9.68 -6.68 33.69
CA VAL A 30 -9.91 -5.29 33.31
C VAL A 30 -8.58 -4.72 32.81
N VAL A 31 -8.44 -4.56 31.49
CA VAL A 31 -7.36 -3.72 30.96
C VAL A 31 -7.74 -2.27 31.26
N PRO A 32 -6.92 -1.52 32.01
CA PRO A 32 -7.13 -0.09 32.15
C PRO A 32 -6.99 0.52 30.76
N LYS A 33 -8.13 0.78 30.11
CA LYS A 33 -8.16 1.69 28.98
C LYS A 33 -8.01 3.06 29.61
N LYS A 34 -6.92 3.79 29.34
CA LYS A 34 -6.96 5.24 29.47
C LYS A 34 -8.07 5.70 28.52
N ARG A 35 -9.28 5.87 29.04
CA ARG A 35 -10.30 6.65 28.35
C ARG A 35 -9.77 8.06 28.37
N LYS A 36 -9.44 8.60 27.20
CA LYS A 36 -9.18 10.03 27.11
C LYS A 36 -10.40 10.74 27.71
N THR A 37 -10.21 11.69 28.62
CA THR A 37 -11.32 12.51 29.11
C THR A 37 -11.89 13.34 27.95
N VAL A 38 -13.08 13.91 28.11
CA VAL A 38 -13.64 14.81 27.08
C VAL A 38 -12.67 15.97 26.83
N GLU A 39 -12.06 16.52 27.88
CA GLU A 39 -11.05 17.58 27.77
C GLU A 39 -9.77 17.12 27.06
N GLU A 40 -9.34 15.86 27.21
CA GLU A 40 -8.19 15.30 26.48
C GLU A 40 -8.51 15.00 25.01
N ILE A 41 -9.76 14.66 24.69
CA ILE A 41 -10.23 14.47 23.30
C ILE A 41 -10.37 15.84 22.62
N GLU A 42 -10.87 16.85 23.31
CA GLU A 42 -11.03 18.20 22.79
C GLU A 42 -9.68 18.94 22.68
N LYS A 43 -8.71 18.67 23.57
CA LYS A 43 -7.33 19.21 23.46
C LYS A 43 -6.48 18.55 22.39
N ASP A 44 -6.72 17.28 22.11
CA ASP A 44 -5.95 16.47 21.17
C ASP A 44 -6.91 15.63 20.33
N PRO A 45 -7.74 16.29 19.48
CA PRO A 45 -8.67 15.62 18.60
C PRO A 45 -7.89 14.62 17.75
N ILE A 46 -8.48 13.45 17.56
CA ILE A 46 -7.95 12.46 16.61
C ILE A 46 -8.22 13.05 15.21
N GLU A 47 -7.38 14.00 14.79
CA GLU A 47 -7.35 14.47 13.42
C GLU A 47 -6.81 13.32 12.58
N THR A 48 -7.73 12.56 11.98
CA THR A 48 -7.37 11.76 10.83
C THR A 48 -6.93 12.75 9.76
N LYS A 49 -5.61 12.93 9.63
CA LYS A 49 -5.04 13.88 8.69
C LYS A 49 -5.29 13.36 7.28
N TYR A 50 -6.10 14.06 6.51
CA TYR A 50 -6.30 13.85 5.07
C TYR A 50 -5.68 15.02 4.31
N LEU A 51 -5.28 14.79 3.06
CA LEU A 51 -4.86 15.89 2.20
C LEU A 51 -6.10 16.59 1.65
N GLU A 52 -6.19 17.88 1.91
CA GLU A 52 -7.14 18.74 1.21
C GLU A 52 -6.79 18.81 -0.28
N ARG A 53 -7.76 19.14 -1.15
CA ARG A 53 -7.57 19.18 -2.61
C ARG A 53 -6.32 19.95 -3.03
N LYS A 54 -6.13 21.14 -2.46
CA LYS A 54 -4.96 22.00 -2.74
C LYS A 54 -3.65 21.33 -2.30
N GLU A 55 -3.65 20.69 -1.15
CA GLU A 55 -2.46 20.00 -0.63
C GLU A 55 -2.10 18.78 -1.49
N LEU A 56 -3.10 18.06 -1.99
CA LEU A 56 -2.92 16.98 -2.96
C LEU A 56 -2.33 17.51 -4.28
N ASP A 57 -2.87 18.61 -4.80
CA ASP A 57 -2.36 19.24 -6.02
C ASP A 57 -0.90 19.69 -5.87
N ASP A 58 -0.57 20.34 -4.75
CA ASP A 58 0.79 20.77 -4.42
C ASP A 58 1.72 19.56 -4.24
N PHE A 59 1.24 18.48 -3.63
CA PHE A 59 1.98 17.23 -3.49
C PHE A 59 2.27 16.58 -4.84
N LEU A 60 1.26 16.42 -5.70
CA LEU A 60 1.44 15.82 -7.03
C LEU A 60 2.33 16.68 -7.93
N LYS A 61 2.30 18.00 -7.77
CA LYS A 61 3.25 18.90 -8.42
C LYS A 61 4.68 18.67 -7.94
N ALA A 62 4.91 18.57 -6.64
CA ALA A 62 6.23 18.26 -6.09
C ALA A 62 6.75 16.90 -6.55
N VAL A 63 5.88 15.88 -6.63
CA VAL A 63 6.21 14.57 -7.20
C VAL A 63 6.63 14.70 -8.66
N ARG A 64 5.94 15.51 -9.46
CA ARG A 64 6.30 15.74 -10.87
C ARG A 64 7.67 16.42 -11.02
N GLU A 65 8.00 17.37 -10.16
CA GLU A 65 9.23 18.16 -10.24
C GLU A 65 10.45 17.46 -9.61
N HIS A 66 10.22 16.62 -8.60
CA HIS A 66 11.28 16.11 -7.73
C HIS A 66 11.18 14.61 -7.43
N GLY A 67 10.14 13.93 -7.91
CA GLY A 67 9.95 12.50 -7.72
C GLY A 67 11.02 11.68 -8.44
N LEU A 68 11.22 10.46 -7.96
CA LEU A 68 12.05 9.48 -8.66
C LEU A 68 11.25 8.76 -9.75
N ASP A 69 11.94 7.89 -10.49
CA ASP A 69 11.30 7.03 -11.46
C ASP A 69 10.12 6.26 -10.85
N LEU A 70 8.98 6.33 -11.55
CA LEU A 70 7.69 5.74 -11.20
C LEU A 70 6.94 6.39 -10.03
N ASP A 71 7.49 7.42 -9.37
CA ASP A 71 6.79 8.05 -8.24
C ASP A 71 5.50 8.74 -8.70
N LEU A 72 5.53 9.42 -9.85
CA LEU A 72 4.35 10.09 -10.41
C LEU A 72 3.21 9.10 -10.66
N GLU A 73 3.47 8.02 -11.39
CA GLU A 73 2.47 7.00 -11.72
C GLU A 73 1.90 6.32 -10.47
N ARG A 74 2.76 6.02 -9.48
CA ARG A 74 2.33 5.40 -8.23
C ARG A 74 1.44 6.33 -7.40
N PHE A 75 1.87 7.58 -7.21
CA PHE A 75 1.12 8.52 -6.36
C PHE A 75 -0.18 8.95 -7.00
N TYR A 76 -0.24 9.13 -8.33
CA TYR A 76 -1.49 9.33 -9.04
C TYR A 76 -2.45 8.15 -8.85
N LEU A 77 -1.97 6.91 -9.03
CA LEU A 77 -2.82 5.75 -8.79
C LEU A 77 -3.31 5.70 -7.36
N LEU A 78 -2.44 5.84 -6.35
CA LEU A 78 -2.86 5.83 -4.95
C LEU A 78 -3.93 6.89 -4.67
N ALA A 79 -3.67 8.14 -5.04
CA ALA A 79 -4.54 9.28 -4.77
C ALA A 79 -5.93 9.17 -5.42
N PHE A 80 -6.01 8.66 -6.65
CA PHE A 80 -7.26 8.68 -7.43
C PHE A 80 -7.99 7.33 -7.46
N SER A 81 -7.42 6.25 -6.91
CA SER A 81 -8.04 4.91 -6.91
C SER A 81 -8.40 4.37 -5.52
N GLY A 82 -7.85 4.95 -4.45
CA GLY A 82 -7.97 4.42 -3.09
C GLY A 82 -7.39 3.00 -2.95
N MET A 83 -6.44 2.61 -3.81
CA MET A 83 -5.81 1.30 -3.71
C MET A 83 -4.77 1.26 -2.60
N ARG A 84 -4.68 0.14 -1.89
CA ARG A 84 -3.63 -0.05 -0.88
C ARG A 84 -2.28 -0.26 -1.55
N SER A 85 -1.18 0.07 -0.88
CA SER A 85 0.18 -0.11 -1.44
C SER A 85 0.45 -1.55 -1.89
N GLY A 86 -0.03 -2.56 -1.15
CA GLY A 86 0.06 -3.95 -1.58
C GLY A 86 -0.77 -4.29 -2.83
N GLU A 87 -1.91 -3.62 -3.06
CA GLU A 87 -2.73 -3.77 -4.26
C GLU A 87 -2.02 -3.16 -5.47
N LEU A 88 -1.50 -1.93 -5.32
CA LEU A 88 -0.68 -1.24 -6.32
C LEU A 88 0.51 -2.10 -6.78
N LEU A 89 1.26 -2.66 -5.83
CA LEU A 89 2.43 -3.49 -6.10
C LEU A 89 2.09 -4.85 -6.73
N ALA A 90 0.85 -5.31 -6.59
CA ALA A 90 0.38 -6.55 -7.19
C ALA A 90 -0.10 -6.38 -8.64
N LEU A 91 -0.36 -5.14 -9.09
CA LEU A 91 -0.90 -4.88 -10.41
C LEU A 91 -0.01 -5.47 -11.51
N LYS A 92 -0.66 -6.17 -12.45
CA LYS A 92 -0.08 -6.66 -13.68
C LYS A 92 -0.66 -5.91 -14.87
N TRP A 93 0.06 -5.87 -15.98
CA TRP A 93 -0.45 -5.21 -17.19
C TRP A 93 -1.76 -5.82 -17.70
N THR A 94 -1.99 -7.11 -17.43
CA THR A 94 -3.26 -7.80 -17.72
C THR A 94 -4.45 -7.30 -16.92
N ASP A 95 -4.21 -6.55 -15.85
CA ASP A 95 -5.27 -5.98 -15.00
C ASP A 95 -5.76 -4.63 -15.53
N ILE A 96 -5.09 -4.04 -16.52
CA ILE A 96 -5.40 -2.71 -17.06
C ILE A 96 -6.04 -2.86 -18.43
N ASN A 97 -7.27 -2.35 -18.58
CA ASN A 97 -7.92 -2.24 -19.87
C ASN A 97 -7.76 -0.82 -20.41
N PHE A 98 -6.82 -0.64 -21.33
CA PHE A 98 -6.54 0.66 -21.97
C PHE A 98 -7.63 1.16 -22.93
N LYS A 99 -8.63 0.32 -23.26
CA LYS A 99 -9.75 0.71 -24.12
C LYS A 99 -10.92 1.26 -23.31
N SER A 100 -11.25 0.61 -22.19
CA SER A 100 -12.31 1.06 -21.28
C SER A 100 -11.82 1.97 -20.16
N ASN A 101 -10.52 2.19 -20.05
CA ASN A 101 -9.89 2.96 -18.97
C ASN A 101 -10.20 2.38 -17.58
N GLU A 102 -10.10 1.06 -17.47
CA GLU A 102 -10.43 0.32 -16.24
C GLU A 102 -9.19 -0.38 -15.65
N ILE A 103 -9.12 -0.44 -14.33
CA ILE A 103 -8.13 -1.24 -13.59
C ILE A 103 -8.85 -2.25 -12.71
N ARG A 104 -8.51 -3.52 -12.85
CA ARG A 104 -9.08 -4.62 -12.07
C ARG A 104 -8.19 -4.98 -10.89
N ILE A 105 -8.67 -4.72 -9.69
CA ILE A 105 -7.95 -4.98 -8.44
C ILE A 105 -8.46 -6.30 -7.84
N THR A 106 -7.63 -7.35 -7.92
CA THR A 106 -8.01 -8.70 -7.44
C THR A 106 -6.99 -9.35 -6.52
N LYS A 107 -5.88 -8.67 -6.23
CA LYS A 107 -4.73 -9.26 -5.53
C LYS A 107 -3.96 -8.21 -4.77
N THR A 108 -3.30 -8.66 -3.72
CA THR A 108 -2.38 -7.90 -2.89
C THR A 108 -1.04 -8.61 -2.86
N LEU A 109 0.05 -7.87 -2.95
CA LEU A 109 1.40 -8.39 -2.87
C LEU A 109 1.80 -8.45 -1.41
N TYR A 110 2.13 -9.64 -0.93
CA TYR A 110 2.74 -9.87 0.38
C TYR A 110 4.18 -10.35 0.19
N ASN A 111 5.11 -9.83 0.97
CA ASN A 111 6.51 -10.25 0.90
C ASN A 111 7.10 -10.37 2.30
N GLU A 112 7.33 -11.60 2.72
CA GLU A 112 7.90 -11.87 4.03
C GLU A 112 9.33 -11.29 4.11
N ASN A 113 9.65 -10.62 5.21
CA ASN A 113 10.96 -10.01 5.45
C ASN A 113 11.41 -9.00 4.37
N ASN A 114 10.48 -8.41 3.62
CA ASN A 114 10.77 -7.44 2.55
C ASN A 114 11.65 -7.99 1.42
N ASN A 115 11.66 -9.30 1.20
CA ASN A 115 12.44 -9.91 0.15
C ASN A 115 11.66 -9.88 -1.19
N MET A 116 12.21 -9.22 -2.21
CA MET A 116 11.56 -9.10 -3.52
C MET A 116 11.39 -10.43 -4.25
N LYS A 117 12.27 -11.43 -3.98
CA LYS A 117 12.21 -12.76 -4.60
C LYS A 117 11.26 -13.70 -3.88
N LYS A 118 10.96 -13.42 -2.61
CA LYS A 118 10.02 -14.21 -1.78
C LYS A 118 8.74 -13.42 -1.56
N TYR A 119 7.94 -13.32 -2.62
CA TYR A 119 6.63 -12.68 -2.58
C TYR A 119 5.51 -13.70 -2.81
N GLN A 120 4.32 -13.35 -2.34
CA GLN A 120 3.07 -14.06 -2.56
C GLN A 120 2.03 -13.06 -3.07
N LEU A 121 1.21 -13.48 -4.03
CA LEU A 121 0.02 -12.76 -4.44
C LEU A 121 -1.15 -13.40 -3.72
N THR A 122 -1.77 -12.69 -2.80
CA THR A 122 -2.92 -13.16 -2.05
C THR A 122 -4.17 -12.41 -2.51
N PRO A 123 -5.36 -13.04 -2.41
CA PRO A 123 -6.60 -12.29 -2.52
C PRO A 123 -6.63 -11.16 -1.48
N PRO A 124 -7.34 -10.06 -1.77
CA PRO A 124 -7.63 -9.05 -0.75
C PRO A 124 -8.30 -9.67 0.48
N LYS A 125 -8.07 -9.09 1.66
CA LYS A 125 -8.56 -9.64 2.94
C LYS A 125 -10.09 -9.76 3.01
N THR A 126 -10.82 -8.96 2.21
CA THR A 126 -12.28 -8.99 2.13
C THR A 126 -12.70 -9.10 0.67
N GLU A 127 -13.76 -9.87 0.39
CA GLU A 127 -14.29 -10.03 -0.97
C GLU A 127 -14.67 -8.69 -1.60
N GLY A 128 -15.24 -7.76 -0.82
CA GLY A 128 -15.59 -6.42 -1.27
C GLY A 128 -14.39 -5.55 -1.70
N SER A 129 -13.15 -5.97 -1.41
CA SER A 129 -11.96 -5.28 -1.93
C SER A 129 -11.61 -5.70 -3.37
N ILE A 130 -12.21 -6.79 -3.89
CA ILE A 130 -12.10 -7.20 -5.30
C ILE A 130 -13.02 -6.29 -6.11
N ARG A 131 -12.45 -5.46 -6.99
CA ARG A 131 -13.22 -4.44 -7.71
C ARG A 131 -12.57 -4.09 -9.04
N THR A 132 -13.37 -3.53 -9.94
CA THR A 132 -12.89 -2.80 -11.11
C THR A 132 -13.15 -1.32 -10.88
N ILE A 133 -12.16 -0.48 -11.15
CA ILE A 133 -12.28 0.97 -11.05
C ILE A 133 -12.09 1.60 -12.42
N ASN A 134 -12.87 2.65 -12.69
CA ASN A 134 -12.62 3.55 -13.80
C ASN A 134 -11.54 4.54 -13.37
N VAL A 135 -10.60 4.81 -14.26
CA VAL A 135 -9.54 5.80 -14.05
C VAL A 135 -9.59 6.87 -15.12
N GLU A 136 -9.16 8.07 -14.76
CA GLU A 136 -9.13 9.19 -15.69
C GLU A 136 -8.14 8.95 -16.84
N GLU A 137 -8.41 9.58 -17.99
CA GLU A 137 -7.60 9.43 -19.20
C GLU A 137 -6.13 9.85 -18.97
N GLU A 138 -5.89 10.84 -18.11
CA GLU A 138 -4.53 11.26 -17.72
C GLU A 138 -3.74 10.10 -17.11
N ILE A 139 -4.35 9.34 -16.18
CA ILE A 139 -3.72 8.18 -15.53
C ILE A 139 -3.43 7.08 -16.57
N ILE A 140 -4.37 6.84 -17.48
CA ILE A 140 -4.19 5.86 -18.55
C ILE A 140 -3.03 6.24 -19.47
N ASN A 141 -2.90 7.53 -19.80
CA ASN A 141 -1.81 8.02 -20.64
C ASN A 141 -0.45 7.92 -19.92
N LEU A 142 -0.40 8.21 -18.62
CA LEU A 142 0.76 7.95 -17.77
C LEU A 142 1.15 6.46 -17.81
N LEU A 143 0.19 5.56 -17.64
CA LEU A 143 0.43 4.11 -17.68
C LEU A 143 0.86 3.60 -19.07
N LYS A 144 0.31 4.15 -20.17
CA LYS A 144 0.76 3.84 -21.54
C LYS A 144 2.22 4.27 -21.76
N SER A 145 2.59 5.46 -21.29
CA SER A 145 3.98 5.94 -21.36
C SER A 145 4.91 5.03 -20.58
N HIS A 146 4.51 4.69 -19.34
CA HIS A 146 5.24 3.75 -18.50
C HIS A 146 5.40 2.37 -19.15
N TYR A 147 4.34 1.79 -19.71
CA TYR A 147 4.37 0.50 -20.42
C TYR A 147 5.45 0.48 -21.52
N ARG A 148 5.52 1.55 -22.32
CA ARG A 148 6.53 1.70 -23.38
C ARG A 148 7.94 1.79 -22.82
N ARG A 149 8.17 2.58 -21.75
CA ARG A 149 9.48 2.68 -21.09
C ARG A 149 9.91 1.33 -20.52
N GLN A 150 9.02 0.67 -19.78
CA GLN A 150 9.31 -0.60 -19.15
C GLN A 150 9.55 -1.72 -20.19
N SER A 151 8.85 -1.71 -21.32
CA SER A 151 9.09 -2.66 -22.43
C SER A 151 10.52 -2.56 -22.98
N LYS A 152 11.03 -1.34 -23.16
CA LYS A 152 12.43 -1.11 -23.59
C LYS A 152 13.43 -1.60 -22.53
N THR A 153 13.19 -1.26 -21.27
CA THR A 153 13.99 -1.73 -20.12
C THR A 153 14.01 -3.25 -20.04
N LYS A 154 12.86 -3.90 -20.21
CA LYS A 154 12.74 -5.37 -20.25
C LYS A 154 13.56 -5.97 -21.38
N MET A 155 13.47 -5.43 -22.60
CA MET A 155 14.26 -5.94 -23.73
C MET A 155 15.77 -5.85 -23.49
N LYS A 156 16.24 -4.79 -22.82
CA LYS A 156 17.64 -4.63 -22.44
C LYS A 156 18.06 -5.65 -21.37
N TYR A 157 17.39 -5.64 -20.23
CA TYR A 157 17.84 -6.39 -19.05
C TYR A 157 17.53 -7.89 -19.09
N ARG A 158 16.58 -8.35 -19.91
CA ARG A 158 16.24 -9.78 -20.00
C ARG A 158 17.39 -10.65 -20.52
N HIS A 159 18.36 -10.06 -21.22
CA HIS A 159 19.52 -10.74 -21.76
C HIS A 159 20.81 -10.40 -21.01
N GLU A 160 20.90 -9.20 -20.40
CA GLU A 160 22.06 -8.75 -19.63
C GLU A 160 22.12 -9.34 -18.21
N LEU A 161 20.97 -9.66 -17.61
CA LEU A 161 20.91 -10.20 -16.25
C LEU A 161 20.82 -11.71 -16.26
N GLU A 162 21.63 -12.36 -15.42
CA GLU A 162 21.60 -13.81 -15.20
C GLU A 162 20.22 -14.29 -14.69
N GLU A 163 19.55 -13.46 -13.89
CA GLU A 163 18.21 -13.72 -13.38
C GLU A 163 17.28 -12.54 -13.66
N TYR A 164 16.38 -12.72 -14.64
CA TYR A 164 15.31 -11.80 -14.95
C TYR A 164 13.95 -12.43 -14.62
N HIS A 165 13.13 -11.74 -13.84
CA HIS A 165 11.81 -12.21 -13.44
C HIS A 165 10.69 -11.64 -14.30
N ASP A 166 10.11 -12.43 -15.20
CA ASP A 166 9.02 -11.98 -16.06
C ASP A 166 7.64 -12.12 -15.41
N GLY A 167 7.43 -11.42 -14.30
CA GLY A 167 6.17 -11.44 -13.53
C GLY A 167 5.02 -10.63 -14.14
N ASN A 168 5.28 -9.90 -15.22
CA ASN A 168 4.36 -8.97 -15.89
C ASN A 168 3.78 -7.88 -14.96
N PHE A 169 4.54 -7.44 -13.97
CA PHE A 169 4.13 -6.39 -13.03
C PHE A 169 4.16 -5.01 -13.67
N VAL A 170 3.14 -4.19 -13.37
CA VAL A 170 3.11 -2.77 -13.74
C VAL A 170 4.28 -2.05 -13.08
N PHE A 171 4.46 -2.26 -11.77
CA PHE A 171 5.55 -1.66 -11.01
C PHE A 171 6.61 -2.71 -10.67
N SER A 172 7.63 -2.83 -11.53
CA SER A 172 8.75 -3.73 -11.34
C SER A 172 10.10 -3.00 -11.32
N ARG A 173 11.08 -3.61 -10.68
CA ARG A 173 12.49 -3.24 -10.76
C ARG A 173 13.06 -3.59 -12.15
N PRO A 174 14.28 -3.11 -12.49
CA PRO A 174 14.94 -3.46 -13.75
C PRO A 174 15.12 -4.97 -13.97
N ASN A 175 15.25 -5.75 -12.90
CA ASN A 175 15.34 -7.21 -12.94
C ASN A 175 13.96 -7.93 -13.00
N GLY A 176 12.87 -7.18 -13.19
CA GLY A 176 11.52 -7.71 -13.36
C GLY A 176 10.78 -8.09 -12.07
N TYR A 177 11.46 -8.19 -10.93
CA TYR A 177 10.82 -8.40 -9.63
C TYR A 177 10.00 -7.17 -9.19
N PRO A 178 8.90 -7.35 -8.47
CA PRO A 178 8.08 -6.24 -7.99
C PRO A 178 8.82 -5.37 -6.96
N PHE A 179 8.35 -4.14 -6.79
CA PHE A 179 8.77 -3.33 -5.64
C PHE A 179 8.25 -3.94 -4.33
N ILE A 180 8.89 -3.58 -3.21
CA ILE A 180 8.61 -4.11 -1.88
C ILE A 180 7.93 -3.03 -1.04
N GLN A 181 6.92 -3.39 -0.23
CA GLN A 181 6.08 -2.43 0.51
C GLN A 181 6.90 -1.41 1.32
N LYS A 182 7.87 -1.87 2.13
CA LYS A 182 8.68 -0.99 2.99
C LYS A 182 9.51 0.06 2.23
N ARG A 183 9.84 -0.17 0.96
CA ARG A 183 10.63 0.78 0.14
C ARG A 183 9.75 1.79 -0.58
N THR A 184 8.56 1.37 -0.99
CA THR A 184 7.57 2.23 -1.67
C THR A 184 6.99 3.27 -0.71
N ASP A 185 6.81 2.90 0.56
CA ASP A 185 6.07 3.74 1.51
C ASP A 185 6.92 4.80 2.23
N TYR A 186 8.26 4.70 2.24
CA TYR A 186 9.07 5.46 3.22
C TYR A 186 10.33 6.17 2.71
N LEU A 187 10.93 5.83 1.56
CA LEU A 187 12.27 6.38 1.25
C LEU A 187 12.25 7.82 0.70
N ASN A 188 11.22 8.24 -0.05
CA ASN A 188 11.24 9.54 -0.74
C ASN A 188 10.23 10.56 -0.22
N ILE A 189 9.17 10.09 0.44
CA ILE A 189 8.12 10.98 0.97
C ILE A 189 8.71 12.01 1.93
N PRO A 190 9.60 11.66 2.88
CA PRO A 190 10.21 12.68 3.73
C PRO A 190 11.02 13.73 2.95
N ILE A 191 11.61 13.38 1.80
CA ILE A 191 12.37 14.32 0.96
C ILE A 191 11.42 15.25 0.19
N LEU A 192 10.35 14.68 -0.38
CA LEU A 192 9.31 15.45 -1.07
C LEU A 192 8.56 16.37 -0.09
N LEU A 193 8.25 15.87 1.10
CA LEU A 193 7.55 16.62 2.15
C LEU A 193 8.41 17.73 2.75
N LYS A 194 9.75 17.58 2.84
CA LYS A 194 10.63 18.69 3.26
C LYS A 194 10.56 19.91 2.32
N LYS A 195 10.11 19.72 1.09
CA LYS A 195 9.92 20.79 0.10
C LYS A 195 8.52 21.40 0.12
N LEU A 196 7.62 20.86 0.94
CA LEU A 196 6.25 21.33 1.10
C LEU A 196 6.06 21.86 2.53
N PRO A 197 5.23 22.88 2.76
CA PRO A 197 4.85 23.31 4.11
C PRO A 197 3.88 22.33 4.81
N LEU A 198 3.98 21.03 4.50
CA LEU A 198 3.04 20.00 4.94
C LEU A 198 3.68 19.13 6.03
N THR A 199 3.01 19.03 7.18
CA THR A 199 3.36 18.09 8.26
C THR A 199 2.58 16.78 8.07
N PHE A 200 3.04 15.88 7.20
CA PHE A 200 2.25 14.69 6.84
C PHE A 200 2.91 13.32 7.08
N LEU A 201 2.07 12.40 7.57
CA LEU A 201 2.37 11.10 8.18
C LEU A 201 2.24 9.95 7.14
N GLY A 202 3.26 9.72 6.31
CA GLY A 202 3.39 8.50 5.47
C GLY A 202 2.34 8.30 4.34
N ILE A 203 2.50 7.23 3.55
CA ILE A 203 1.60 6.88 2.40
C ILE A 203 0.15 6.64 2.81
N HIS A 204 -0.09 6.28 4.07
CA HIS A 204 -1.41 5.88 4.58
C HIS A 204 -2.50 6.97 4.47
N ILE A 205 -2.12 8.20 4.11
CA ILE A 205 -3.02 9.34 3.96
C ILE A 205 -3.57 9.44 2.53
N LEU A 206 -2.90 8.82 1.55
CA LEU A 206 -3.35 8.76 0.16
C LEU A 206 -4.29 7.59 -0.12
N VAL A 207 -4.68 6.81 0.91
CA VAL A 207 -5.43 5.54 0.80
C VAL A 207 -6.67 5.55 1.67
#